data_AF-A0A0D0DAK3-F1
#
_entry.id   AF-A0A0D0DAK3-F1
#
_cell.length_a   1.000
_cell.length_b   1.000
_cell.length_c   1.000
_cell.angle_alpha   90.00
_cell.angle_beta   90.00
_cell.angle_gamma   90.00
#
_symmetry.space_group_name_H-M   'P 1'
#
loop_
_entity.id
_entity.type
_entity.pdbx_description
1 polymer ?
#
loop_
_entity_poly.entity_id
_entity_poly.type
_entity_poly.pdbx_seq_one_letter_code
_entity_poly.pdbx_strand_id
1 'polypeptide(L)'
;SFNQFSIERLQKEWISPVYAFFHPTPAIITVDGRRVHEFKCSARGCKVKVRRYLDKKDARSTGNMRKHVKGCWGDEVLQAADSAVNADEVRSKIVGDILRNGS
;
A
#
# COMPACT_ATOMS: atom_id res chain seq x y z
N SER A 1 -20.58 11.09 -11.55
CA SER A 1 -19.33 10.30 -11.52
C SER A 1 -18.23 11.15 -10.90
N PHE A 2 -18.00 11.03 -9.60
CA PHE A 2 -16.97 11.76 -8.84
C PHE A 2 -16.12 10.68 -8.18
N ASN A 3 -14.86 10.45 -8.61
CA ASN A 3 -13.75 9.86 -7.82
C ASN A 3 -12.67 9.07 -8.61
N GLN A 4 -12.68 9.01 -9.94
CA GLN A 4 -11.57 8.35 -10.67
C GLN A 4 -10.34 9.28 -10.82
N PHE A 5 -10.56 10.56 -11.13
CA PHE A 5 -9.50 11.57 -11.30
C PHE A 5 -8.64 11.83 -10.04
N SER A 6 -9.13 11.50 -8.84
CA SER A 6 -8.36 11.68 -7.59
C SER A 6 -7.35 10.56 -7.35
N ILE A 7 -7.64 9.32 -7.75
CA ILE A 7 -6.74 8.19 -7.48
C ILE A 7 -5.49 8.29 -8.35
N GLU A 8 -5.62 8.51 -9.65
CA GLU A 8 -4.49 8.54 -10.59
C GLU A 8 -3.50 9.67 -10.28
N ARG A 9 -4.00 10.83 -9.85
CA ARG A 9 -3.14 11.95 -9.43
C ARG A 9 -2.40 11.64 -8.12
N LEU A 10 -3.06 10.98 -7.17
CA LEU A 10 -2.48 10.64 -5.87
C LEU A 10 -1.52 9.46 -5.97
N GLN A 11 -1.75 8.52 -6.89
CA GLN A 11 -0.81 7.44 -7.20
C GLN A 11 0.57 7.98 -7.63
N LYS A 12 0.61 9.12 -8.33
CA LYS A 12 1.89 9.79 -8.67
C LYS A 12 2.63 10.31 -7.44
N GLU A 13 1.93 10.59 -6.35
CA GLU A 13 2.56 11.00 -5.08
C GLU A 13 2.95 9.81 -4.20
N TRP A 14 2.58 8.58 -4.55
CA TRP A 14 2.90 7.37 -3.79
C TRP A 14 4.29 6.85 -4.14
N ILE A 15 5.30 7.66 -3.84
CA ILE A 15 6.71 7.36 -4.12
C ILE A 15 7.29 6.28 -3.19
N SER A 16 6.63 5.99 -2.07
CA SER A 16 7.13 5.01 -1.11
C SER A 16 6.98 3.57 -1.65
N PRO A 17 8.05 2.75 -1.65
CA PRO A 17 7.99 1.38 -2.14
C PRO A 17 6.98 0.49 -1.41
N VAL A 18 6.59 0.84 -0.17
CA VAL A 18 5.63 0.09 0.65
C VAL A 18 4.24 -0.06 0.00
N TYR A 19 3.85 0.83 -0.94
CA TYR A 19 2.59 0.71 -1.66
C TYR A 19 2.53 -0.52 -2.58
N ALA A 20 3.67 -1.13 -2.93
CA ALA A 20 3.74 -2.33 -3.75
C ALA A 20 3.08 -3.56 -3.10
N PHE A 21 3.07 -3.63 -1.76
CA PHE A 21 2.50 -4.74 -0.99
C PHE A 21 0.97 -4.72 -0.89
N PHE A 22 0.33 -3.70 -1.47
CA PHE A 22 -1.11 -3.51 -1.46
C PHE A 22 -1.66 -3.48 -2.89
N HIS A 23 -2.97 -3.71 -3.01
CA HIS A 23 -3.64 -3.58 -4.29
C HIS A 23 -3.49 -2.14 -4.83
N PRO A 24 -3.23 -1.98 -6.15
CA PRO A 24 -2.89 -0.68 -6.74
C PRO A 24 -4.03 0.34 -6.68
N THR A 25 -5.27 -0.15 -6.67
CA THR A 25 -6.48 0.66 -6.59
C THR A 25 -7.08 0.54 -5.18
N PRO A 26 -6.80 1.48 -4.26
CA PRO A 26 -7.45 1.47 -2.96
C PRO A 26 -8.92 1.87 -3.08
N ALA A 27 -9.73 1.41 -2.13
CA ALA A 27 -11.09 1.91 -2.01
C ALA A 27 -11.09 3.30 -1.38
N ILE A 28 -11.96 4.19 -1.87
CA ILE A 28 -12.26 5.46 -1.21
C ILE A 28 -13.55 5.26 -0.43
N ILE A 29 -13.46 5.31 0.89
CA ILE A 29 -14.62 5.15 1.78
C ILE A 29 -14.77 6.37 2.69
N THR A 30 -15.93 6.48 3.33
CA THR A 30 -16.18 7.44 4.40
C THR A 30 -16.29 6.68 5.72
N VAL A 31 -15.48 7.07 6.70
CA VAL A 31 -15.52 6.53 8.06
C VAL A 31 -15.71 7.70 9.02
N ASP A 32 -16.79 7.69 9.79
CA ASP A 32 -17.14 8.76 10.74
C ASP A 32 -17.14 10.16 10.10
N GLY A 33 -17.70 10.27 8.89
CA GLY A 33 -17.75 11.53 8.12
C GLY A 33 -16.42 11.94 7.46
N ARG A 34 -15.34 11.16 7.61
CA ARG A 34 -14.02 11.45 7.06
C ARG A 34 -13.71 10.59 5.85
N ARG A 35 -13.11 11.17 4.81
CA ARG A 35 -12.65 10.43 3.63
C ARG A 35 -11.37 9.65 3.94
N VAL A 36 -11.39 8.38 3.58
CA VAL A 36 -10.31 7.42 3.87
C VAL A 36 -9.96 6.64 2.61
N HIS A 37 -8.67 6.48 2.35
CA HIS A 37 -8.17 5.46 1.45
C HIS A 37 -7.97 4.15 2.21
N GLU A 38 -8.64 3.10 1.77
CA GLU A 38 -8.54 1.76 2.31
C GLU A 38 -7.70 0.89 1.35
N PHE A 39 -6.50 0.53 1.79
CA PHE A 39 -5.54 -0.29 1.06
C PHE A 39 -5.66 -1.74 1.50
N LYS A 40 -5.98 -2.63 0.55
CA LYS A 40 -6.04 -4.08 0.79
C LYS A 40 -4.65 -4.69 0.60
N CYS A 41 -4.20 -5.50 1.55
CA CYS A 41 -2.95 -6.26 1.42
C CYS A 41 -3.02 -7.24 0.24
N SER A 42 -1.91 -7.36 -0.51
CA SER A 42 -1.79 -8.28 -1.65
C SER A 42 -1.32 -9.68 -1.23
N ALA A 43 -0.90 -9.89 0.02
CA ALA A 43 -0.41 -11.18 0.49
C ALA A 43 -1.53 -12.23 0.41
N ARG A 44 -1.17 -13.44 -0.03
CA ARG A 44 -2.12 -14.55 -0.16
C ARG A 44 -2.73 -14.87 1.21
N GLY A 45 -4.05 -14.96 1.27
CA GLY A 45 -4.77 -15.25 2.51
C GLY A 45 -4.88 -14.09 3.51
N CYS A 46 -4.14 -12.99 3.32
CA CYS A 46 -4.26 -11.83 4.18
C CYS A 46 -5.55 -11.04 3.87
N LYS A 47 -6.36 -10.81 4.90
CA LYS A 47 -7.61 -10.04 4.80
C LYS A 47 -7.49 -8.61 5.36
N VAL A 48 -6.30 -8.22 5.82
CA VAL A 48 -6.07 -6.92 6.44
C VAL A 48 -6.24 -5.81 5.42
N LYS A 49 -6.90 -4.75 5.89
CA LYS A 49 -7.02 -3.48 5.17
C LYS A 49 -6.45 -2.36 6.02
N VAL A 50 -5.57 -1.56 5.42
CA VAL A 50 -4.93 -0.43 6.09
C VAL A 50 -5.62 0.86 5.66
N ARG A 51 -6.02 1.68 6.63
CA ARG A 51 -6.76 2.92 6.41
C ARG A 51 -5.85 4.13 6.52
N ARG A 52 -5.94 5.01 5.52
CA ARG A 52 -5.22 6.29 5.46
C ARG A 52 -6.23 7.42 5.33
N TYR A 53 -6.32 8.24 6.37
CA TYR A 53 -7.23 9.37 6.42
C TYR A 53 -6.70 10.53 5.57
N LEU A 54 -7.55 11.14 4.74
CA LEU A 54 -7.17 12.20 3.80
C LEU A 54 -7.24 13.61 4.38
N ASP A 55 -7.85 13.76 5.55
CA ASP A 55 -8.10 15.05 6.23
C ASP A 55 -6.93 15.52 7.11
N LYS A 56 -5.91 14.67 7.31
CA LYS A 56 -4.78 14.98 8.20
C LYS A 56 -3.53 15.46 7.44
N LYS A 57 -2.76 16.38 8.04
CA LYS A 57 -1.45 16.81 7.55
C LYS A 57 -0.46 15.64 7.39
N ASP A 58 -0.59 14.62 8.23
CA ASP A 58 0.18 13.38 8.15
C ASP A 58 -0.33 12.42 7.08
N ALA A 59 -1.15 12.90 6.13
CA ALA A 59 -1.61 12.11 5.02
C ALA A 59 -0.42 11.39 4.39
N ARG A 60 0.76 11.99 4.23
CA ARG A 60 1.90 11.31 3.58
C ARG A 60 2.57 10.19 4.38
N SER A 61 2.23 9.99 5.67
CA SER A 61 2.83 8.94 6.49
C SER A 61 2.40 7.54 6.07
N THR A 62 3.36 6.62 5.98
CA THR A 62 3.14 5.20 5.65
C THR A 62 3.42 4.27 6.83
N GLY A 63 3.52 4.80 8.05
CA GLY A 63 3.92 4.03 9.24
C GLY A 63 3.00 2.84 9.54
N ASN A 64 1.68 3.00 9.37
CA ASN A 64 0.73 1.90 9.56
C ASN A 64 0.87 0.80 8.48
N MET A 65 1.15 1.19 7.24
CA MET A 65 1.42 0.28 6.13
C MET A 65 2.71 -0.51 6.38
N ARG A 66 3.79 0.17 6.76
CA ARG A 66 5.07 -0.45 7.11
C ARG A 66 4.94 -1.43 8.26
N LYS A 67 4.23 -1.06 9.33
CA LYS A 67 3.98 -1.94 10.48
C LYS A 67 3.25 -3.22 10.05
N HIS A 68 2.25 -3.09 9.19
CA HIS A 68 1.55 -4.26 8.64
C HIS A 68 2.47 -5.11 7.76
N VAL A 69 3.19 -4.49 6.82
CA VAL A 69 4.09 -5.21 5.90
C VAL A 69 5.16 -5.98 6.66
N LYS A 70 5.80 -5.37 7.67
CA LYS A 70 6.78 -6.05 8.53
C LYS A 70 6.24 -7.34 9.15
N GLY A 71 5.00 -7.31 9.66
CA GLY A 71 4.38 -8.48 10.27
C GLY A 71 3.77 -9.48 9.29
N CYS A 72 3.40 -9.05 8.07
CA CYS A 72 2.69 -9.88 7.10
C CYS A 72 3.62 -10.50 6.05
N TRP A 73 4.65 -9.77 5.64
CA TRP A 73 5.61 -10.17 4.60
C TRP A 73 7.00 -10.45 5.17
N GLY A 74 7.26 -10.07 6.42
CA GLY A 74 8.56 -10.20 7.07
C GLY A 74 9.39 -8.93 7.03
N ASP A 75 10.34 -8.82 7.96
CA ASP A 75 11.20 -7.63 8.09
C ASP A 75 12.21 -7.54 6.94
N GLU A 76 12.76 -8.67 6.50
CA GLU A 76 13.71 -8.72 5.38
C GLU A 76 13.07 -8.24 4.07
N VAL A 77 11.82 -8.65 3.81
CA VAL A 77 11.06 -8.21 2.63
C VAL A 77 10.78 -6.71 2.67
N LEU A 78 10.47 -6.16 3.86
CA LEU A 78 10.30 -4.72 4.02
C LEU A 78 11.62 -3.96 3.79
N GLN A 79 12.74 -4.45 4.31
CA GLN A 79 14.06 -3.83 4.13
C GLN A 79 14.52 -3.88 2.66
N ALA A 80 14.28 -5.00 1.96
CA ALA A 80 14.55 -5.12 0.54
C ALA A 80 13.73 -4.11 -0.29
N ALA A 81 12.46 -3.90 0.06
CA ALA A 81 11.64 -2.90 -0.58
C ALA A 81 12.08 -1.46 -0.27
N ASP A 82 12.55 -1.18 0.94
CA ASP A 82 13.08 0.14 1.31
C ASP A 82 14.36 0.52 0.54
N SER A 83 15.07 -0.48 0.03
CA SER A 83 16.28 -0.31 -0.79
C SER A 83 15.97 -0.19 -2.29
N ALA A 84 14.71 -0.36 -2.70
CA ALA A 84 14.28 -0.26 -4.10
C ALA A 84 14.06 1.20 -4.52
N VAL A 85 14.23 1.47 -5.82
CA VAL A 85 14.13 2.83 -6.34
C VAL A 85 12.70 3.34 -6.32
N ASN A 86 11.71 2.46 -6.53
CA ASN A 86 10.29 2.82 -6.52
C ASN A 86 9.37 1.61 -6.28
N ALA A 87 8.08 1.89 -6.10
CA ALA A 87 7.06 0.87 -5.83
C ALA A 87 6.79 -0.08 -7.02
N ASP A 88 7.05 0.32 -8.26
CA ASP A 88 6.85 -0.55 -9.43
C ASP A 88 7.90 -1.67 -9.46
N GLU A 89 9.15 -1.32 -9.17
CA GLU A 89 10.25 -2.27 -9.04
C GLU A 89 9.96 -3.33 -7.96
N VAL A 90 9.50 -2.90 -6.77
CA VAL A 90 9.10 -3.82 -5.69
C VAL A 90 7.95 -4.73 -6.12
N ARG A 91 6.96 -4.19 -6.83
CA ARG A 91 5.80 -4.98 -7.27
C ARG A 91 6.23 -6.09 -8.23
N SER A 92 7.09 -5.76 -9.18
CA SER A 92 7.53 -6.69 -10.23
C SER A 92 8.53 -7.72 -9.73
N LYS A 93 9.52 -7.32 -8.92
CA LYS A 93 10.65 -8.19 -8.50
C LYS A 93 10.43 -8.90 -7.17
N ILE A 94 9.74 -8.29 -6.22
CA ILE A 94 9.64 -8.82 -4.85
C ILE A 94 8.27 -9.45 -4.65
N VAL A 95 7.21 -8.65 -4.81
CA VAL A 95 5.83 -9.12 -4.58
C VAL A 95 5.44 -10.18 -5.60
N GLY A 96 5.72 -9.94 -6.88
CA GLY A 96 5.42 -10.90 -7.95
C GLY A 96 6.06 -12.27 -7.72
N ASP A 97 7.33 -12.30 -7.33
CA ASP A 97 8.08 -13.55 -7.14
C ASP A 97 7.65 -14.30 -5.89
N ILE A 98 7.39 -13.61 -4.77
CA ILE A 98 6.86 -14.24 -3.55
C ILE A 98 5.47 -14.84 -3.80
N LEU A 99 4.61 -14.12 -4.53
CA LEU A 99 3.27 -14.60 -4.86
C LEU A 99 3.29 -15.83 -5.80
N ARG A 100 4.30 -15.94 -6.66
CA ARG A 100 4.50 -17.10 -7.56
C ARG A 100 5.10 -18.31 -6.84
N ASN A 101 6.06 -18.08 -5.95
CA ASN A 101 6.86 -19.14 -5.35
C ASN A 101 6.26 -19.76 -4.09
N GLY A 102 5.13 -19.23 -3.59
CA GLY A 102 4.24 -19.90 -2.64
C GLY A 102 4.94 -20.55 -1.45
N SER A 103 5.47 -19.74 -0.54
CA SER A 103 5.82 -20.20 0.82
C SER A 103 4.62 -20.09 1.75
#